data_AF-A0A318UCF2-F1
#
_entry.id   AF-A0A318UCF2-F1
#
_cell.length_a   1.000
_cell.length_b   1.000
_cell.length_c   1.000
_cell.angle_alpha   90.00
_cell.angle_beta   90.00
_cell.angle_gamma   90.00
#
_symmetry.space_group_name_H-M   'P 1'
#
loop_
_entity.id
_entity.type
_entity.pdbx_description
1 polymer ?
#
loop_
_entity_poly.entity_id
_entity_poly.type
_entity_poly.pdbx_seq_one_letter_code
_entity_poly.pdbx_strand_id
1 'polypeptide(L)' 'MELILKSDNEDSLAKIIALAKKLNVVIEKKNVDLNETTKNTLKNRILNFKAKEPSSFGDAKKWEQNQRSDRELPFS' A
#
# COMPACT_ATOMS: atom_id res chain seq x y z
N MET A 1 -8.19 24.61 12.43
CA MET A 1 -8.42 23.17 12.23
C MET A 1 -8.34 22.89 10.74
N GLU A 2 -7.57 21.89 10.34
CA GLU A 2 -7.33 21.55 8.92
C GLU A 2 -7.96 20.20 8.61
N LEU A 3 -8.54 20.06 7.40
CA LEU A 3 -9.22 18.85 6.95
C LEU A 3 -8.53 18.32 5.68
N ILE A 4 -8.04 17.08 5.74
CA ILE A 4 -7.39 16.43 4.60
C ILE A 4 -8.35 15.39 4.02
N LEU A 5 -8.73 15.57 2.76
CA LEU A 5 -9.61 14.65 2.03
C LEU A 5 -8.77 13.79 1.09
N LYS A 6 -8.91 12.46 1.21
CA LYS A 6 -8.32 11.47 0.29
C LYS A 6 -9.44 10.57 -0.22
N SER A 7 -9.67 10.59 -1.53
CA SER A 7 -10.64 9.73 -2.19
C SER A 7 -10.19 9.50 -3.64
N ASP A 8 -10.54 8.34 -4.17
CA ASP A 8 -10.39 7.91 -5.56
C ASP A 8 -11.64 8.21 -6.40
N ASN A 9 -12.73 8.68 -5.79
CA ASN A 9 -13.98 8.99 -6.46
C ASN A 9 -14.03 10.48 -6.86
N GLU A 10 -13.81 10.75 -8.15
CA GLU A 10 -13.75 12.11 -8.71
C GLU A 10 -15.08 12.88 -8.56
N ASP A 11 -16.22 12.22 -8.74
CA ASP A 11 -17.55 12.83 -8.63
C ASP A 11 -17.82 13.35 -7.21
N SER A 12 -17.43 12.56 -6.21
CA SER A 12 -17.61 12.90 -4.80
C SER A 12 -16.71 14.08 -4.41
N LEU A 13 -15.45 14.07 -4.88
CA LEU A 13 -14.53 15.18 -4.67
C LEU A 13 -15.03 16.48 -5.31
N ALA A 14 -15.57 16.41 -6.53
CA ALA A 14 -16.13 17.57 -7.20
C ALA A 14 -17.28 18.22 -6.42
N LYS A 15 -18.20 17.40 -5.89
CA LYS A 15 -19.32 17.87 -5.04
C LYS A 15 -18.83 18.54 -3.76
N ILE A 16 -17.83 17.94 -3.10
CA ILE A 16 -17.26 18.49 -1.87
C ILE A 16 -16.53 19.81 -2.13
N ILE A 17 -15.75 19.90 -3.21
CA ILE A 17 -15.06 21.13 -3.63
C ILE A 17 -16.08 22.24 -3.93
N ALA A 18 -17.17 21.91 -4.64
CA ALA A 18 -18.22 22.88 -4.93
C ALA A 18 -18.89 23.42 -3.65
N LEU A 19 -19.12 22.56 -2.67
CA LEU A 19 -19.68 22.96 -1.38
C LEU A 19 -18.70 23.81 -0.57
N ALA A 20 -17.42 23.43 -0.53
CA ALA A 20 -16.37 24.20 0.14
C ALA A 20 -16.20 25.60 -0.47
N LYS A 21 -16.27 25.72 -1.81
CA LYS A 21 -16.28 27.02 -2.50
C LYS A 21 -17.47 27.89 -2.10
N LYS A 22 -18.68 27.32 -1.99
CA LYS A 22 -19.87 28.05 -1.51
C LYS A 22 -19.73 28.56 -0.08
N LEU A 23 -18.96 27.86 0.75
CA LEU A 23 -18.69 28.21 2.14
C LEU A 23 -17.45 29.11 2.31
N ASN A 24 -16.85 29.61 1.21
CA ASN A 24 -15.62 30.40 1.23
C ASN A 24 -14.45 29.74 1.97
N VAL A 25 -14.36 28.40 1.89
CA VAL A 25 -13.23 27.65 2.43
C VAL A 25 -12.08 27.66 1.43
N VAL A 26 -10.88 27.96 1.89
CA VAL A 26 -9.65 27.90 1.07
C VAL A 26 -9.28 26.43 0.84
N ILE A 27 -9.12 26.03 -0.43
CA ILE A 27 -8.83 24.65 -0.82
C ILE A 27 -7.46 24.61 -1.50
N GLU A 28 -6.51 23.89 -0.89
CA GLU A 28 -5.22 23.59 -1.52
C GLU A 28 -5.27 22.21 -2.17
N LYS A 29 -5.23 22.17 -3.51
CA LYS A 29 -5.10 20.92 -4.24
C LYS A 29 -3.63 20.52 -4.31
N LYS A 30 -3.20 19.57 -3.49
CA LYS A 30 -1.93 18.86 -3.71
C LYS A 30 -2.12 17.89 -4.88
N ASN A 31 -1.88 18.37 -6.10
CA ASN A 31 -1.64 17.46 -7.22
C ASN A 31 -0.35 16.71 -6.92
N VAL A 32 -0.47 15.47 -6.46
CA VAL A 32 0.64 14.53 -6.52
C VAL A 32 0.62 14.00 -7.94
N ASP A 33 1.20 14.76 -8.88
CA ASP A 33 1.54 14.21 -10.18
C ASP A 33 2.60 13.14 -9.91
N LEU A 34 2.13 11.90 -9.76
CA LEU A 34 2.99 10.72 -9.74
C LEU A 34 3.57 10.61 -11.15
N ASN A 35 4.64 11.36 -11.41
CA ASN A 35 5.43 11.25 -12.64
C ASN A 35 5.61 9.76 -12.94
N GLU A 36 5.33 9.33 -14.17
CA GLU A 36 5.44 7.90 -14.55
C GLU A 36 6.81 7.32 -14.18
N THR A 37 7.85 8.14 -14.23
CA THR A 37 9.20 7.83 -13.77
C THR A 37 9.25 7.44 -12.28
N THR A 38 8.52 8.12 -11.40
CA THR A 38 8.42 7.80 -9.96
C THR A 38 7.63 6.52 -9.71
N LYS A 39 6.59 6.26 -10.51
CA LYS A 39 5.83 5.01 -10.44
C LYS A 39 6.68 3.82 -10.90
N ASN A 40 7.44 3.99 -11.97
CA ASN A 40 8.32 2.96 -12.52
C ASN A 40 9.52 2.68 -11.59
N THR A 41 10.10 3.70 -10.96
CA THR A 41 11.18 3.50 -9.97
C THR A 41 10.66 2.80 -8.71
N LEU A 42 9.46 3.15 -8.23
CA LEU A 42 8.82 2.46 -7.12
C LEU A 42 8.52 1.00 -7.46
N LYS A 43 7.99 0.73 -8.65
CA LYS A 43 7.74 -0.63 -9.16
C LYS A 43 9.03 -1.46 -9.17
N ASN A 44 10.11 -0.92 -9.71
CA ASN A 44 11.41 -1.60 -9.76
C ASN A 44 12.00 -1.82 -8.36
N ARG A 45 11.81 -0.89 -7.43
CA ARG A 45 12.26 -1.03 -6.04
C ARG A 45 11.49 -2.13 -5.30
N ILE A 46 10.19 -2.25 -5.52
CA ILE A 46 9.36 -3.30 -4.91
C ILE A 46 9.73 -4.67 -5.51
N LEU A 47 9.84 -4.76 -6.83
CA LEU A 47 10.17 -6.01 -7.53
C LEU A 47 11.53 -6.56 -7.10
N ASN A 48 12.50 -5.67 -6.92
CA ASN A 48 13.87 -6.00 -6.50
C ASN A 48 14.07 -5.89 -4.98
N PHE A 49 12.99 -5.79 -4.21
CA PHE A 49 13.10 -5.65 -2.76
C PHE A 49 13.71 -6.93 -2.17
N LYS A 50 14.84 -6.76 -1.47
CA LYS A 50 15.46 -7.79 -0.64
C LYS A 50 15.58 -7.26 0.77
N ALA A 51 15.01 -7.97 1.73
CA ALA A 51 15.18 -7.64 3.14
C ALA A 51 16.65 -7.81 3.53
N LYS A 52 17.20 -6.82 4.25
CA LYS A 52 18.57 -6.90 4.79
C LYS A 52 18.67 -7.89 5.94
N GLU A 53 17.58 -8.00 6.70
CA GLU A 53 17.49 -8.86 7.87
C GLU A 53 16.56 -10.03 7.56
N PRO A 54 16.83 -11.22 8.14
CA PRO A 54 15.93 -12.34 8.04
C PRO A 54 14.58 -11.98 8.66
N SER A 55 13.49 -12.49 8.09
CA SER A 55 12.14 -12.25 8.58
C SER A 55 12.02 -12.65 10.06
N SER A 56 11.44 -11.77 10.89
CA SER A 56 11.10 -12.08 12.29
C SER A 56 10.09 -13.22 12.42
N PHE A 57 9.38 -13.57 11.34
CA PHE A 57 8.48 -14.73 11.29
C PHE A 57 9.22 -16.07 11.16
N GLY A 58 10.56 -16.06 11.05
CA GLY A 58 11.37 -17.26 10.88
C GLY A 58 11.33 -17.81 9.45
N ASP A 59 11.89 -19.00 9.25
CA ASP A 59 11.85 -19.70 7.97
C ASP A 59 10.46 -20.32 7.75
N ALA A 60 9.72 -19.77 6.78
CA ALA A 60 8.39 -20.24 6.41
C ALA A 60 8.36 -21.73 6.04
N LYS A 61 9.44 -22.25 5.44
CA LYS A 61 9.53 -23.67 5.07
C LYS A 61 9.64 -24.55 6.31
N LYS A 62 10.44 -24.10 7.29
CA LYS A 62 10.57 -24.77 8.58
C LYS A 62 9.28 -24.70 9.39
N TRP A 63 8.58 -23.56 9.33
CA TRP A 63 7.27 -23.41 9.97
C TRP A 63 6.23 -24.37 9.38
N GLU A 64 6.16 -24.48 8.05
CA GLU A 64 5.24 -25.40 7.38
C GLU A 64 5.51 -26.86 7.78
N GLN A 65 6.79 -27.28 7.80
CA GLN A 65 7.18 -28.62 8.24
C GLN A 65 6.75 -28.90 9.69
N ASN A 66 6.95 -27.94 10.59
CA ASN A 66 6.58 -28.10 11.99
C ASN A 66 5.07 -28.15 12.23
N GLN A 67 4.25 -27.48 11.41
CA GLN A 67 2.79 -27.50 11.53
C GLN A 67 2.15 -28.73 10.87
N ARG A 68 2.83 -29.35 9.90
CA ARG A 68 2.33 -30.49 9.15
C ARG A 68 3.04 -31.78 9.57
N SER A 69 2.64 -32.30 10.72
CA SER A 69 3.06 -33.62 11.23
C SER A 69 2.51 -34.79 10.41
N ASP A 70 1.57 -34.54 9.50
CA ASP A 70 0.85 -35.50 8.67
C ASP A 70 1.59 -35.90 7.37
N ARG A 71 2.75 -35.31 7.09
CA ARG A 71 3.54 -35.57 5.88
C ARG A 71 4.65 -36.62 6.02
N GLU A 72 4.95 -37.09 7.22
CA GLU A 72 5.89 -38.20 7.40
C GLU A 72 5.16 -39.53 7.16
N LEU A 73 5.34 -40.08 5.97
CA LEU A 73 4.93 -41.45 5.67
C LEU A 73 5.89 -42.40 6.39
N PRO A 74 5.40 -43.40 7.13
CA PRO A 74 6.22 -44.26 8.02
C PRO A 74 7.17 -45.23 7.29
N PHE A 75 7.48 -44.99 6.02
CA PHE A 75 8.29 -45.88 5.17
C PHE A 75 9.33 -45.15 4.31
N SER A 76 9.77 -43.94 4.66
CA SER A 76 10.93 -43.30 4.01
C SER A 76 12.25 -43.84 4.56
#